data_AF-A0A7C1I848-F1
#
_entry.id   AF-A0A7C1I848-F1
#
_cell.length_a   1.000
_cell.length_b   1.000
_cell.length_c   1.000
_cell.angle_alpha   90.00
_cell.angle_beta   90.00
_cell.angle_gamma   90.00
#
_symmetry.space_group_name_H-M   'P 1'
#
loop_
_entity.id
_entity.type
_entity.pdbx_description
1 polymer ?
#
loop_
_entity_poly.entity_id
_entity_poly.type
_entity_poly.pdbx_seq_one_letter_code
_entity_poly.pdbx_strand_id
1 'polypeptide(L)'
;MSVSITSVNPSDIDAASDTSITIDFNVSRSVTGVVVTLVDGSNTIDTAVSTTFFPADANTANISLDSSGLDLSAVPSGTYNLYIVISDGSDNATSTAYSVNITNLPTPTPTPTFTDKPQIEDILNYPNPYSPVSGEPARFSFTVTNKNVDQVTILVYSSALRLIREYVFEMAAKDQIINRGYIELPAEAFAPLANGAYFYSIRVKGEDGETVRGKPGKLIIIK
;
A
#
# COMPACT_ATOMS: atom_id res chain seq x y z
N MET A 1 -15.20 -49.72 -9.65
CA MET A 1 -14.81 -48.54 -10.46
C MET A 1 -13.58 -47.92 -9.84
N SER A 2 -12.68 -47.34 -10.63
CA SER A 2 -11.50 -46.63 -10.13
C SER A 2 -11.34 -45.28 -10.82
N VAL A 3 -10.73 -44.34 -10.09
CA VAL A 3 -10.38 -43.01 -10.58
C VAL A 3 -9.04 -42.56 -10.00
N SER A 4 -8.25 -41.86 -10.79
CA SER A 4 -7.00 -41.23 -10.34
C SER A 4 -6.81 -39.89 -11.02
N ILE A 5 -6.51 -38.85 -10.25
CA ILE A 5 -6.06 -37.56 -10.78
C ILE A 5 -4.63 -37.75 -11.32
N THR A 6 -4.38 -37.33 -12.56
CA THR A 6 -3.04 -37.38 -13.18
C THR A 6 -2.34 -36.04 -13.13
N SER A 7 -3.09 -34.94 -13.26
CA SER A 7 -2.56 -33.58 -13.20
C SER A 7 -3.64 -32.58 -12.82
N VAL A 8 -3.20 -31.46 -12.23
CA VAL A 8 -4.00 -30.26 -12.05
C VAL A 8 -3.21 -29.09 -12.62
N ASN A 9 -3.84 -28.27 -13.47
CA ASN A 9 -3.22 -27.12 -14.10
C ASN A 9 -4.07 -25.85 -13.91
N PRO A 10 -3.52 -24.78 -13.30
CA PRO A 10 -2.23 -24.75 -12.61
C PRO A 10 -2.24 -25.59 -11.33
N SER A 11 -1.10 -26.18 -10.95
CA SER A 11 -0.92 -26.86 -9.65
C SER A 11 -0.57 -25.89 -8.52
N ASP A 12 -0.01 -24.73 -8.89
CA ASP A 12 0.21 -23.57 -8.03
C ASP A 12 -0.86 -22.53 -8.37
N ILE A 13 -1.97 -22.58 -7.65
CA ILE A 13 -3.16 -21.76 -7.89
C ILE A 13 -2.97 -20.38 -7.24
N ASP A 14 -3.02 -19.32 -8.03
CA ASP A 14 -3.14 -17.96 -7.54
C ASP A 14 -4.62 -17.59 -7.41
N ALA A 15 -5.14 -17.58 -6.19
CA ALA A 15 -6.54 -17.28 -5.91
C ALA A 15 -6.95 -15.85 -6.31
N ALA A 16 -5.99 -14.95 -6.58
CA ALA A 16 -6.26 -13.59 -7.03
C ALA A 16 -6.32 -13.45 -8.57
N SER A 17 -5.67 -14.34 -9.34
CA SER A 17 -5.60 -14.22 -10.80
C SER A 17 -6.15 -15.40 -11.58
N ASP A 18 -6.09 -16.61 -11.03
CA ASP A 18 -6.58 -17.80 -11.72
C ASP A 18 -8.11 -17.86 -11.64
N THR A 19 -8.74 -18.05 -12.79
CA THR A 19 -10.21 -18.12 -12.89
C THR A 19 -10.74 -19.54 -12.94
N SER A 20 -9.86 -20.52 -13.19
CA SER A 20 -10.24 -21.92 -13.32
C SER A 20 -9.03 -22.84 -13.17
N ILE A 21 -9.28 -24.07 -12.74
CA ILE A 21 -8.32 -25.18 -12.84
C ILE A 21 -8.81 -26.24 -13.83
N THR A 22 -7.85 -26.87 -14.49
CA THR A 22 -8.06 -28.06 -15.30
C THR A 22 -7.55 -29.28 -14.55
N ILE A 23 -8.42 -30.26 -14.34
CA ILE A 23 -8.11 -31.52 -13.66
C ILE A 23 -8.14 -32.63 -14.70
N ASP A 24 -7.00 -33.26 -14.94
CA ASP A 24 -6.92 -34.47 -15.76
C ASP A 24 -7.00 -35.69 -14.86
N PHE A 25 -7.80 -36.67 -15.27
CA PHE A 25 -8.03 -37.89 -14.51
C PHE A 25 -8.34 -39.07 -15.41
N ASN A 26 -8.02 -40.27 -14.94
CA ASN A 26 -8.35 -41.52 -15.62
C ASN A 26 -9.56 -42.18 -14.97
N VAL A 27 -10.49 -42.68 -15.78
CA VAL A 27 -11.62 -43.49 -15.32
C VAL A 27 -11.72 -44.79 -16.09
N SER A 28 -12.03 -45.88 -15.39
CA SER A 28 -12.16 -47.22 -16.00
C SER A 28 -13.46 -47.44 -16.81
N ARG A 29 -14.43 -46.53 -16.67
CA ARG A 29 -15.79 -46.61 -17.25
C ARG A 29 -16.34 -45.20 -17.44
N SER A 30 -17.29 -45.03 -18.36
CA SER A 30 -17.95 -43.74 -18.55
C SER A 30 -18.74 -43.31 -17.31
N VAL A 31 -18.70 -42.02 -16.97
CA VAL A 31 -19.36 -41.42 -15.80
C VAL A 31 -20.16 -40.18 -16.19
N THR A 32 -21.15 -39.83 -15.37
CA THR A 32 -22.10 -38.74 -15.64
C THR A 32 -21.89 -37.51 -14.77
N GLY A 33 -20.97 -37.58 -13.81
CA GLY A 33 -20.58 -36.45 -12.99
C GLY A 33 -19.29 -36.67 -12.23
N VAL A 34 -18.61 -35.56 -11.97
CA VAL A 34 -17.42 -35.46 -11.13
C VAL A 34 -17.70 -34.42 -10.05
N VAL A 35 -17.54 -34.82 -8.80
CA VAL A 35 -17.51 -33.92 -7.65
C VAL A 35 -16.05 -33.70 -7.29
N VAL A 36 -15.62 -32.44 -7.20
CA VAL A 36 -14.26 -32.05 -6.84
C VAL A 36 -14.31 -31.42 -5.46
N THR A 37 -13.52 -31.93 -4.52
CA THR A 37 -13.50 -31.44 -3.14
C THR A 37 -12.09 -30.99 -2.78
N LEU A 38 -11.99 -29.75 -2.31
CA LEU A 38 -10.77 -29.19 -1.71
C LEU A 38 -10.81 -29.40 -0.20
N VAL A 39 -9.73 -29.92 0.37
CA VAL A 39 -9.64 -30.18 1.81
C VAL A 39 -8.31 -29.70 2.40
N ASP A 40 -8.35 -29.36 3.69
CA ASP A 40 -7.19 -29.20 4.56
C ASP A 40 -7.21 -30.29 5.65
N GLY A 41 -6.31 -31.27 5.55
CA GLY A 41 -6.35 -32.47 6.38
C GLY A 41 -7.68 -33.23 6.21
N SER A 42 -8.50 -33.26 7.26
CA SER A 42 -9.84 -33.87 7.26
C SER A 42 -10.98 -32.87 7.09
N ASN A 43 -10.68 -31.57 6.99
CA ASN A 43 -11.69 -30.52 6.87
C ASN A 43 -11.96 -30.22 5.40
N THR A 44 -13.23 -30.31 4.99
CA THR A 44 -13.66 -29.82 3.68
C THR A 44 -13.64 -28.29 3.67
N ILE A 45 -12.88 -27.73 2.72
CA ILE A 45 -12.84 -26.29 2.48
C ILE A 45 -13.96 -25.90 1.53
N ASP A 46 -14.04 -26.56 0.38
CA ASP A 46 -15.11 -26.34 -0.58
C ASP A 46 -15.31 -27.54 -1.53
N THR A 47 -16.44 -27.55 -2.26
CA THR A 47 -16.82 -28.61 -3.20
C THR A 47 -17.46 -28.05 -4.46
N ALA A 48 -16.91 -28.41 -5.62
CA ALA A 48 -17.47 -28.12 -6.93
C ALA A 48 -18.08 -29.38 -7.56
N VAL A 49 -19.10 -29.20 -8.40
CA VAL A 49 -19.76 -30.30 -9.12
C VAL A 49 -19.73 -30.03 -10.62
N SER A 50 -19.21 -30.98 -11.40
CA SER A 50 -19.30 -31.01 -12.85
C SER A 50 -20.24 -32.13 -13.28
N THR A 51 -21.34 -31.80 -13.95
CA THR A 51 -22.33 -32.77 -14.45
C THR A 51 -22.11 -33.16 -15.91
N THR A 52 -20.86 -33.05 -16.38
CA THR A 52 -20.51 -33.39 -17.77
C THR A 52 -20.44 -34.92 -17.92
N PHE A 53 -20.78 -35.44 -19.09
CA PHE A 53 -20.51 -36.84 -19.42
C PHE A 53 -19.03 -37.01 -19.73
N PHE A 54 -18.39 -37.98 -19.08
CA PHE A 54 -16.99 -38.33 -19.28
C PHE A 54 -16.92 -39.78 -19.78
N PRO A 55 -16.44 -40.06 -21.00
CA PRO A 55 -16.27 -41.43 -21.49
C PRO A 55 -15.25 -42.22 -20.64
N ALA A 56 -15.17 -43.53 -20.84
CA ALA A 56 -14.04 -44.30 -20.33
C ALA A 56 -12.71 -43.74 -20.88
N ASP A 57 -11.61 -43.91 -20.13
CA ASP A 57 -10.25 -43.45 -20.42
C ASP A 57 -9.91 -42.03 -19.93
N ALA A 58 -8.81 -41.42 -20.40
CA ALA A 58 -8.31 -40.13 -19.90
C ALA A 58 -9.30 -39.00 -20.19
N ASN A 59 -9.65 -38.25 -19.14
CA ASN A 59 -10.65 -37.18 -19.17
C ASN A 59 -10.11 -35.91 -18.53
N THR A 60 -10.73 -34.80 -18.90
CA THR A 60 -10.37 -33.46 -18.41
C THR A 60 -11.63 -32.76 -17.90
N ALA A 61 -11.61 -32.30 -16.65
CA ALA A 61 -12.65 -31.47 -16.06
C ALA A 61 -12.11 -30.05 -15.83
N ASN A 62 -12.85 -29.05 -16.31
CA ASN A 62 -12.57 -27.64 -16.03
C ASN A 62 -13.48 -27.17 -14.89
N ILE A 63 -12.87 -26.62 -13.84
CA ILE A 63 -13.55 -26.15 -12.64
C ILE A 63 -13.26 -24.66 -12.48
N SER A 64 -14.31 -23.84 -12.42
CA SER A 64 -14.21 -22.41 -12.14
C SER A 64 -13.71 -22.17 -10.70
N LEU A 65 -12.93 -21.10 -10.50
CA LEU A 65 -12.46 -20.66 -9.19
C LEU A 65 -13.28 -19.46 -8.70
N ASP A 66 -14.57 -19.69 -8.49
CA ASP A 66 -15.54 -18.71 -8.01
C ASP A 66 -16.73 -19.41 -7.33
N SER A 67 -17.76 -18.65 -6.97
CA SER A 67 -18.98 -19.16 -6.34
C SER A 67 -19.77 -20.22 -7.16
N SER A 68 -19.45 -20.42 -8.44
CA SER A 68 -20.03 -21.46 -9.30
C SER A 68 -19.19 -22.75 -9.34
N GLY A 69 -17.97 -22.73 -8.80
CA GLY A 69 -17.05 -23.85 -8.73
C GLY A 69 -16.42 -23.96 -7.34
N LEU A 70 -15.09 -23.85 -7.26
CA LEU A 70 -14.37 -23.78 -5.98
C LEU A 70 -14.12 -22.31 -5.60
N ASP A 71 -14.75 -21.84 -4.53
CA ASP A 71 -14.55 -20.50 -3.99
C ASP A 71 -13.31 -20.45 -3.08
N LEU A 72 -12.24 -19.85 -3.60
CA LEU A 72 -10.98 -19.69 -2.88
C LEU A 72 -10.84 -18.34 -2.18
N SER A 73 -11.86 -17.47 -2.21
CA SER A 73 -11.76 -16.08 -1.75
C SER A 73 -11.38 -15.93 -0.28
N ALA A 74 -11.79 -16.89 0.56
CA ALA A 74 -11.48 -16.94 2.00
C ALA A 74 -10.40 -17.97 2.35
N VAL A 75 -9.79 -18.62 1.37
CA VAL A 75 -8.81 -19.69 1.59
C VAL A 75 -7.42 -19.07 1.80
N PRO A 76 -6.76 -19.31 2.96
CA PRO A 76 -5.41 -18.82 3.19
C PRO A 76 -4.38 -19.46 2.26
N SER A 77 -3.26 -18.79 2.05
CA SER A 77 -2.12 -19.39 1.34
C SER A 77 -1.63 -20.65 2.06
N GLY A 78 -1.43 -21.74 1.33
CA GLY A 78 -1.03 -23.03 1.91
C GLY A 78 -1.08 -24.17 0.91
N THR A 79 -0.69 -25.36 1.36
CA THR A 79 -0.79 -26.60 0.59
C THR A 79 -2.06 -27.35 0.98
N TYR A 80 -2.89 -27.67 0.00
CA TYR A 80 -4.18 -28.33 0.17
C TYR A 80 -4.25 -29.61 -0.65
N ASN A 81 -5.25 -30.45 -0.38
CA ASN A 81 -5.47 -31.67 -1.14
C ASN A 81 -6.80 -31.60 -1.91
N LEU A 82 -6.75 -31.98 -3.18
CA LEU A 82 -7.90 -32.20 -4.04
C LEU A 82 -8.23 -33.67 -4.12
N TYR A 83 -9.53 -33.97 -4.07
CA TYR A 83 -10.08 -35.28 -4.35
C TYR A 83 -11.17 -35.14 -5.39
N ILE A 84 -11.31 -36.15 -6.25
CA ILE A 84 -12.48 -36.27 -7.10
C ILE A 84 -13.29 -37.51 -6.74
N VAL A 85 -14.61 -37.35 -6.73
CA VAL A 85 -15.58 -38.44 -6.63
C VAL A 85 -16.33 -38.50 -7.95
N ILE A 86 -16.28 -39.66 -8.60
CA ILE A 86 -17.00 -39.91 -9.85
C ILE A 86 -18.20 -40.82 -9.61
N SER A 87 -19.22 -40.72 -10.46
CA SER A 87 -20.41 -41.59 -10.40
C SER A 87 -20.84 -42.08 -11.79
N ASP A 88 -21.09 -43.39 -11.92
CA ASP A 88 -21.72 -43.98 -13.11
C ASP A 88 -23.26 -44.10 -12.99
N GLY A 89 -23.84 -43.53 -11.92
CA GLY A 89 -25.26 -43.60 -11.61
C GLY A 89 -25.66 -44.80 -10.72
N SER A 90 -24.74 -45.76 -10.51
CA SER A 90 -24.93 -46.89 -9.60
C SER A 90 -23.86 -46.94 -8.52
N ASP A 91 -22.60 -46.77 -8.91
CA ASP A 91 -21.44 -46.84 -8.03
C ASP A 91 -20.69 -45.51 -8.02
N ASN A 92 -20.00 -45.23 -6.91
CA ASN A 92 -19.09 -44.10 -6.78
C ASN A 92 -17.65 -44.60 -6.58
N ALA A 93 -16.67 -43.81 -7.02
CA ALA A 93 -15.26 -44.03 -6.74
C ALA A 93 -14.57 -42.70 -6.42
N THR A 94 -13.59 -42.76 -5.50
CA THR A 94 -12.86 -41.58 -5.03
C THR A 94 -11.39 -41.72 -5.39
N SER A 95 -10.76 -40.63 -5.83
CA SER A 95 -9.34 -40.62 -6.16
C SER A 95 -8.47 -40.63 -4.89
N THR A 96 -7.19 -40.91 -5.06
CA THR A 96 -6.19 -40.49 -4.08
C THR A 96 -6.10 -38.96 -4.04
N ALA A 97 -5.57 -38.42 -2.94
CA ALA A 97 -5.30 -37.00 -2.79
C ALA A 97 -4.31 -36.51 -3.86
N TYR A 98 -4.59 -35.35 -4.45
CA TYR A 98 -3.63 -34.60 -5.27
C TYR A 98 -3.31 -33.28 -4.58
N SER A 99 -2.03 -33.01 -4.29
CA SER A 99 -1.65 -31.79 -3.58
C SER A 99 -1.56 -30.61 -4.52
N VAL A 100 -2.12 -29.48 -4.10
CA VAL A 100 -2.04 -28.18 -4.79
C VAL A 100 -1.57 -27.11 -3.82
N ASN A 101 -0.88 -26.10 -4.33
CA ASN A 101 -0.55 -24.91 -3.55
C ASN A 101 -1.52 -23.80 -3.90
N ILE A 102 -2.08 -23.16 -2.89
CA ILE A 102 -2.89 -21.96 -3.05
C ILE A 102 -2.06 -20.79 -2.56
N THR A 103 -1.95 -19.76 -3.39
CA THR A 103 -1.40 -18.47 -3.04
C THR A 103 -2.50 -17.43 -3.08
N ASN A 104 -2.68 -16.71 -1.97
CA ASN A 104 -3.56 -15.58 -1.88
C ASN A 104 -2.66 -14.36 -1.63
N LEU A 105 -2.42 -13.57 -2.67
CA LEU A 105 -1.62 -12.36 -2.51
C LEU A 105 -2.43 -11.37 -1.67
N PRO A 106 -1.87 -10.78 -0.60
CA PRO A 106 -2.58 -9.74 0.13
C PRO A 106 -3.01 -8.67 -0.85
N THR A 107 -4.32 -8.40 -0.91
CA THR A 107 -4.87 -7.33 -1.73
C THR A 107 -4.12 -6.06 -1.36
N PRO A 108 -3.53 -5.32 -2.32
CA PRO A 108 -2.85 -4.08 -1.99
C PRO A 108 -3.86 -3.17 -1.29
N THR A 109 -3.59 -2.83 -0.04
CA THR A 109 -4.39 -1.84 0.67
C THR A 109 -4.27 -0.54 -0.13
N PRO A 110 -5.38 0.09 -0.55
CA PRO A 110 -5.28 1.35 -1.27
C PRO A 110 -4.53 2.36 -0.40
N THR A 111 -3.38 2.83 -0.87
CA THR A 111 -2.69 3.98 -0.27
C THR A 111 -3.64 5.17 -0.36
N PRO A 112 -3.87 5.92 0.73
CA PRO A 112 -4.74 7.09 0.67
C PRO A 112 -4.19 8.10 -0.34
N THR A 113 -4.98 8.40 -1.38
CA THR A 113 -4.69 9.50 -2.30
C THR A 113 -5.14 10.81 -1.63
N PHE A 114 -4.20 11.54 -1.04
CA PHE A 114 -4.49 12.85 -0.45
C PHE A 114 -4.80 13.85 -1.57
N THR A 115 -6.06 14.24 -1.70
CA THR A 115 -6.56 15.14 -2.76
C THR A 115 -6.40 16.62 -2.41
N ASP A 116 -6.04 16.93 -1.16
CA ASP A 116 -5.80 18.31 -0.72
C ASP A 116 -4.31 18.63 -0.72
N LYS A 117 -3.91 19.55 -1.59
CA LYS A 117 -2.56 20.12 -1.60
C LYS A 117 -2.28 20.72 -0.22
N PRO A 118 -1.10 20.46 0.40
CA PRO A 118 -0.76 21.07 1.68
C PRO A 118 -0.83 22.59 1.58
N GLN A 119 -1.47 23.27 2.53
CA GLN A 119 -1.47 24.74 2.61
C GLN A 119 -0.67 25.17 3.83
N ILE A 120 0.03 26.30 3.71
CA ILE A 120 0.76 26.93 4.82
C ILE A 120 0.01 28.20 5.25
N GLU A 121 -0.39 28.25 6.52
CA GLU A 121 -1.19 29.30 7.11
C GLU A 121 -0.52 29.87 8.39
N ASP A 122 -1.10 30.93 8.95
CA ASP A 122 -0.71 31.52 10.24
C ASP A 122 0.78 31.84 10.41
N ILE A 123 1.42 32.32 9.34
CA ILE A 123 2.85 32.62 9.33
C ILE A 123 3.13 33.87 10.18
N LEU A 124 3.90 33.71 11.24
CA LEU A 124 4.35 34.78 12.12
C LEU A 124 5.79 34.54 12.58
N ASN A 125 6.55 35.60 12.80
CA ASN A 125 7.86 35.50 13.44
C ASN A 125 7.89 36.23 14.78
N TYR A 126 8.60 35.65 15.74
CA TYR A 126 8.79 36.20 17.08
C TYR A 126 10.23 35.95 17.58
N PRO A 127 10.87 36.95 18.22
CA PRO A 127 10.40 38.33 18.33
C PRO A 127 10.47 39.09 17.00
N ASN A 128 9.68 40.16 16.87
CA ASN A 128 9.73 41.08 15.73
C ASN A 128 9.38 42.50 16.23
N PRO A 129 10.34 43.45 16.29
CA PRO A 129 11.72 43.34 15.82
C PRO A 129 12.55 42.27 16.55
N TYR A 130 13.48 41.67 15.81
CA TYR A 130 14.42 40.66 16.30
C TYR A 130 15.78 41.29 16.55
N SER A 131 16.41 40.93 17.67
CA SER A 131 17.74 41.38 18.02
C SER A 131 18.72 40.22 18.16
N PRO A 132 19.64 40.00 17.20
CA PRO A 132 20.64 38.94 17.30
C PRO A 132 21.61 39.13 18.48
N VAL A 133 21.75 40.36 19.01
CA VAL A 133 22.62 40.62 20.17
C VAL A 133 22.01 40.17 21.49
N SER A 134 20.70 39.88 21.53
CA SER A 134 20.03 39.32 22.72
C SER A 134 20.47 37.89 23.03
N GLY A 135 20.99 37.16 22.04
CA GLY A 135 21.33 35.73 22.16
C GLY A 135 20.14 34.78 22.06
N GLU A 136 18.91 35.29 22.17
CA GLU A 136 17.68 34.50 22.05
C GLU A 136 17.41 34.10 20.59
N PRO A 137 16.89 32.90 20.30
CA PRO A 137 16.63 32.45 18.94
C PRO A 137 15.43 33.16 18.29
N ALA A 138 15.45 33.28 16.97
CA ALA A 138 14.28 33.71 16.20
C ALA A 138 13.37 32.51 15.92
N ARG A 139 12.07 32.66 16.18
CA ARG A 139 11.05 31.66 15.88
C ARG A 139 10.17 32.11 14.73
N PHE A 140 9.84 31.19 13.83
CA PHE A 140 8.96 31.38 12.69
C PHE A 140 7.84 30.36 12.77
N SER A 141 6.70 30.78 13.34
CA SER A 141 5.50 29.98 13.52
C SER A 141 4.73 29.85 12.20
N PHE A 142 4.12 28.69 11.99
CA PHE A 142 3.25 28.42 10.84
C PHE A 142 2.37 27.19 11.12
N THR A 143 1.23 27.12 10.43
CA THR A 143 0.36 25.94 10.38
C THR A 143 0.50 25.28 9.02
N VAL A 144 0.58 23.93 8.97
CA VAL A 144 0.44 23.17 7.72
C VAL A 144 -0.81 22.30 7.79
N THR A 145 -1.65 22.34 6.76
CA THR A 145 -2.92 21.58 6.75
C THR A 145 -2.71 20.07 6.60
N ASN A 146 -1.63 19.64 5.93
CA ASN A 146 -1.22 18.25 5.79
C ASN A 146 0.21 18.08 6.35
N LYS A 147 0.38 17.13 7.29
CA LYS A 147 1.64 16.89 8.01
C LYS A 147 2.56 15.87 7.33
N ASN A 148 2.15 15.23 6.24
CA ASN A 148 3.00 14.32 5.45
C ASN A 148 3.99 15.15 4.62
N VAL A 149 5.05 15.59 5.29
CA VAL A 149 6.05 16.52 4.76
C VAL A 149 7.41 15.84 4.74
N ASP A 150 8.11 15.96 3.62
CA ASP A 150 9.47 15.45 3.42
C ASP A 150 10.58 16.44 3.67
N GLN A 151 10.26 17.73 3.53
CA GLN A 151 11.23 18.80 3.74
C GLN A 151 10.52 20.06 4.21
N VAL A 152 11.09 20.74 5.20
CA VAL A 152 10.73 22.12 5.55
C VAL A 152 11.89 23.03 5.16
N THR A 153 11.61 24.14 4.48
CA THR A 153 12.61 25.15 4.13
C THR A 153 12.16 26.52 4.61
N ILE A 154 13.08 27.30 5.19
CA ILE A 154 12.91 28.76 5.33
C ILE A 154 13.89 29.50 4.42
N LEU A 155 13.34 30.39 3.60
CA LEU A 155 14.07 31.24 2.67
C LEU A 155 14.03 32.67 3.19
N VAL A 156 15.18 33.32 3.35
CA VAL A 156 15.30 34.72 3.80
C VAL A 156 15.81 35.58 2.66
N TYR A 157 15.12 36.68 2.43
CA TYR A 157 15.36 37.64 1.36
C TYR A 157 15.72 39.01 1.93
N SER A 158 16.57 39.75 1.21
CA SER A 158 16.83 41.16 1.49
C SER A 158 15.62 42.04 1.18
N SER A 159 15.69 43.32 1.55
CA SER A 159 14.69 44.34 1.16
C SER A 159 14.51 44.50 -0.35
N ALA A 160 15.56 44.18 -1.13
CA ALA A 160 15.52 44.13 -2.59
C ALA A 160 15.06 42.77 -3.16
N LEU A 161 14.46 41.91 -2.31
CA LEU A 161 13.92 40.59 -2.66
C LEU A 161 14.94 39.59 -3.22
N ARG A 162 16.24 39.78 -2.95
CA ARG A 162 17.27 38.79 -3.28
C ARG A 162 17.32 37.73 -2.18
N LEU A 163 17.34 36.44 -2.54
CA LEU A 163 17.57 35.35 -1.58
C LEU A 163 18.98 35.50 -0.99
N ILE A 164 19.08 35.56 0.33
CA ILE A 164 20.34 35.74 1.04
C ILE A 164 20.65 34.60 2.02
N ARG A 165 19.64 33.84 2.45
CA ARG A 165 19.80 32.62 3.25
C ARG A 165 18.72 31.60 2.88
N GLU A 166 19.09 30.33 2.96
CA GLU A 166 18.18 29.19 2.85
C GLU A 166 18.59 28.19 3.93
N TYR A 167 17.60 27.70 4.68
CA TYR A 167 17.79 26.65 5.68
C TYR A 167 16.81 25.53 5.37
N VAL A 168 17.36 24.33 5.20
CA VAL A 168 16.64 23.11 4.82
C VAL A 168 16.63 22.15 6.00
N PHE A 169 15.46 21.62 6.35
CA PHE A 169 15.25 20.67 7.43
C PHE A 169 14.61 19.40 6.86
N GLU A 170 15.27 18.28 7.10
CA GLU A 170 14.90 16.94 6.62
C GLU A 170 15.01 15.94 7.78
N MET A 171 14.58 14.69 7.54
CA MET A 171 14.60 13.61 8.54
C MET A 171 13.95 14.08 9.87
N ALA A 172 14.45 13.62 11.02
CA ALA A 172 13.87 13.94 12.33
C ALA A 172 13.69 15.44 12.62
N ALA A 173 14.49 16.33 12.01
CA ALA A 173 14.36 17.78 12.21
C ALA A 173 13.07 18.33 11.60
N LYS A 174 12.64 17.80 10.44
CA LYS A 174 11.38 18.18 9.80
C LYS A 174 10.20 17.81 10.71
N ASP A 175 10.22 16.61 11.28
CA ASP A 175 9.12 16.06 12.08
C ASP A 175 8.94 16.87 13.37
N GLN A 176 10.05 17.26 14.01
CA GLN A 176 10.02 18.15 15.17
C GLN A 176 9.41 19.51 14.84
N ILE A 177 9.78 20.10 13.70
CA ILE A 177 9.26 21.40 13.25
C ILE A 177 7.76 21.34 12.97
N ILE A 178 7.31 20.33 12.23
CA ILE A 178 5.89 20.13 11.89
C ILE A 178 5.04 19.88 13.14
N ASN A 179 5.57 19.13 14.12
CA ASN A 179 4.85 18.84 15.35
C ASN A 179 4.77 20.03 16.30
N ARG A 180 5.83 20.85 16.40
CA ARG A 180 5.84 22.04 17.27
C ARG A 180 5.22 23.28 16.62
N GLY A 181 5.11 23.32 15.28
CA GLY A 181 4.50 24.41 14.53
C GLY A 181 5.39 25.64 14.32
N TYR A 182 6.71 25.52 14.50
CA TYR A 182 7.64 26.63 14.23
C TYR A 182 9.04 26.18 13.84
N ILE A 183 9.74 27.01 13.07
CA ILE A 183 11.19 26.91 12.83
C ILE A 183 11.90 27.77 13.88
N GLU A 184 12.97 27.25 14.47
CA GLU A 184 13.83 28.01 15.39
C GLU A 184 15.21 28.14 14.74
N LEU A 185 15.67 29.38 14.59
CA LEU A 185 16.98 29.71 14.04
C LEU A 185 17.79 30.50 15.09
N PRO A 186 19.04 30.09 15.34
CA PRO A 186 19.83 30.69 16.42
C PRO A 186 20.32 32.09 16.04
N ALA A 187 20.78 32.88 17.02
CA ALA A 187 21.17 34.27 16.81
C ALA A 187 22.26 34.46 15.74
N GLU A 188 23.17 33.50 15.63
CA GLU A 188 24.26 33.47 14.66
C GLU A 188 23.75 33.44 13.20
N ALA A 189 22.54 32.91 12.97
CA ALA A 189 21.92 32.92 11.64
C ALA A 189 21.69 34.34 11.11
N PHE A 190 21.48 35.31 12.02
CA PHE A 190 21.11 36.69 11.69
C PHE A 190 22.15 37.72 12.11
N ALA A 191 23.12 37.36 12.97
CA ALA A 191 24.18 38.27 13.41
C ALA A 191 24.94 38.98 12.26
N PRO A 192 25.22 38.33 11.10
CA PRO A 192 25.88 39.01 9.97
C PRO A 192 25.00 40.01 9.22
N LEU A 193 23.69 40.01 9.43
CA LEU A 193 22.76 40.89 8.72
C LEU A 193 22.78 42.31 9.31
N ALA A 194 22.53 43.31 8.48
CA ALA A 194 22.48 44.71 8.90
C ALA A 194 21.13 45.03 9.56
N ASN A 195 21.06 46.15 10.27
CA ASN A 195 19.77 46.67 10.75
C ASN A 195 18.87 46.96 9.55
N GLY A 196 17.62 46.49 9.59
CA GLY A 196 16.68 46.71 8.50
C GLY A 196 15.60 45.65 8.36
N ALA A 197 14.79 45.82 7.30
CA ALA A 197 13.73 44.90 6.95
C ALA A 197 14.21 43.82 6.00
N TYR A 198 13.84 42.58 6.33
CA TYR A 198 14.05 41.37 5.56
C TYR A 198 12.69 40.72 5.32
N PHE A 199 12.57 39.96 4.24
CA PHE A 199 11.39 39.14 3.96
C PHE A 199 11.77 37.68 4.13
N TYR A 200 10.83 36.84 4.52
CA TYR A 200 11.04 35.40 4.58
C TYR A 200 9.86 34.65 4.01
N SER A 201 10.07 33.39 3.63
CA SER A 201 9.00 32.50 3.20
C SER A 201 9.33 31.09 3.65
N ILE A 202 8.30 30.36 4.05
CA ILE A 202 8.40 28.95 4.42
C ILE A 202 7.90 28.13 3.22
N ARG A 203 8.64 27.09 2.87
CA ARG A 203 8.28 26.10 1.85
C ARG A 203 8.23 24.73 2.51
N VAL A 204 7.23 23.95 2.18
CA VAL A 204 7.19 22.50 2.47
C VAL A 204 7.18 21.71 1.18
N LYS A 205 7.89 20.58 1.19
CA LYS A 205 7.81 19.55 0.16
C LYS A 205 7.06 18.36 0.74
N GLY A 206 6.01 17.88 0.08
CA GLY A 206 5.30 16.65 0.44
C GLY A 206 6.08 15.40 0.06
N GLU A 207 5.67 14.25 0.60
CA GLU A 207 6.22 12.94 0.22
C GLU A 207 5.94 12.56 -1.24
N ASP A 208 4.91 13.17 -1.83
CA ASP A 208 4.57 13.09 -3.26
C ASP A 208 5.54 13.89 -4.15
N GLY A 209 6.46 14.65 -3.56
CA GLY A 209 7.41 15.51 -4.26
C GLY A 209 6.90 16.91 -4.59
N GLU A 210 5.62 17.20 -4.36
CA GLU A 210 5.02 18.51 -4.59
C GLU A 210 5.54 19.54 -3.59
N THR A 211 5.65 20.78 -4.03
CA THR A 211 6.13 21.88 -3.16
C THR A 211 5.07 22.94 -3.00
N VAL A 212 4.83 23.33 -1.75
CA VAL A 212 3.95 24.46 -1.44
C VAL A 212 4.72 25.51 -0.67
N ARG A 213 4.48 26.76 -1.04
CA ARG A 213 5.12 27.94 -0.48
C ARG A 213 4.09 28.81 0.22
N GLY A 214 4.37 29.14 1.46
CA GLY A 214 3.56 30.03 2.28
C GLY A 214 3.73 31.49 1.88
N LYS A 215 2.76 32.32 2.28
CA LYS A 215 2.82 33.78 2.08
C LYS A 215 4.09 34.35 2.72
N PRO A 216 4.72 35.36 2.11
CA PRO A 216 5.94 35.94 2.65
C PRO A 216 5.64 36.70 3.96
N GLY A 217 6.49 36.51 4.96
CA GLY A 217 6.51 37.29 6.19
C GLY A 217 7.62 38.36 6.17
N LYS A 218 7.61 39.26 7.15
CA LYS A 218 8.58 40.35 7.30
C LYS A 218 9.30 40.24 8.64
N LEU A 219 10.63 40.16 8.61
CA LEU A 219 11.51 40.19 9.77
C LEU A 219 12.19 41.56 9.84
N ILE A 220 12.13 42.23 10.99
CA ILE A 220 12.88 43.46 11.24
C ILE A 220 14.06 43.11 12.14
N ILE A 221 15.29 43.35 11.67
CA ILE A 221 16.51 43.14 12.46
C ILE A 221 16.97 44.46 13.07
N ILE A 222 17.23 44.45 14.37
CA ILE A 222 17.82 45.55 15.13
C ILE A 222 19.02 45.04 15.94
N LYS A 223 20.07 45.86 16.04
CA LYS A 223 21.26 45.60 16.85
C LYS A 223 21.41 46.67 17.90
#